data_AF-A0A0Q5JDE3-F1
#
_entry.id   AF-A0A0Q5JDE3-F1
#
_cell.length_a   1.000
_cell.length_b   1.000
_cell.length_c   1.000
_cell.angle_alpha   90.00
_cell.angle_beta   90.00
_cell.angle_gamma   90.00
#
_symmetry.space_group_name_H-M   'P 1'
#
loop_
_entity.id
_entity.type
_entity.pdbx_description
1 polymer ?
#
loop_
_entity_poly.entity_id
_entity_poly.type
_entity_poly.pdbx_seq_one_letter_code
_entity_poly.pdbx_strand_id
1 'polypeptide(L)'
;MASPQSTSRTLSRGDTWSFLLFIVAGVAIAAWAVIRSIGNIVAAVGNRDVRVPIEFLDTVAQAPVGPDGAAVPVELTGAVVTAPSLPIASLWALFLGEGLFAATVVTVVVLLLVLCVGILRGHIFSRRHTVLVTSVGVIALVGAFGVPFFHNMVANGALAWLSDRTYDRGLTQQIDLPVLIAIGFVAGLSSTVFAVGDRLQRDTEGLV
;
A
#
# COMPACT_ATOMS: atom_id res chain seq x y z
N MET A 1 35.32 -40.01 16.18
CA MET A 1 34.57 -39.20 15.20
C MET A 1 33.16 -39.02 15.75
N ALA A 2 32.85 -37.85 16.30
CA ALA A 2 31.52 -37.54 16.81
C ALA A 2 30.67 -37.05 15.64
N SER A 3 29.53 -37.70 15.39
CA SER A 3 28.54 -37.25 14.43
C SER A 3 28.02 -35.86 14.85
N PRO A 4 27.88 -34.89 13.92
CA PRO A 4 27.26 -33.62 14.25
C PRO A 4 25.80 -33.89 14.62
N GLN A 5 25.47 -33.69 15.90
CA GLN A 5 24.08 -33.70 16.35
C GLN A 5 23.33 -32.56 15.67
N SER A 6 22.38 -32.92 14.81
CA SER A 6 21.40 -31.98 14.27
C SER A 6 20.54 -31.47 15.42
N THR A 7 20.96 -30.36 16.02
CA THR A 7 20.14 -29.64 16.98
C THR A 7 18.93 -29.09 16.24
N SER A 8 17.80 -29.79 16.34
CA SER A 8 16.52 -29.23 15.93
C SER A 8 16.30 -27.97 16.75
N ARG A 9 16.53 -26.79 16.16
CA ARG A 9 16.24 -25.51 16.80
C ARG A 9 14.72 -25.42 16.97
N THR A 10 14.23 -25.83 18.12
CA THR A 10 12.87 -25.52 18.57
C THR A 10 12.78 -24.00 18.71
N LEU A 11 11.83 -23.38 17.99
CA LEU A 11 11.54 -21.94 18.09
C LEU A 11 11.36 -21.54 19.55
N SER A 12 11.95 -20.41 19.96
CA SER A 12 11.71 -19.92 21.31
C SER A 12 10.23 -19.49 21.44
N ARG A 13 9.73 -19.44 22.67
CA ARG A 13 8.37 -18.95 22.95
C ARG A 13 8.16 -17.52 22.44
N GLY A 14 9.21 -16.69 22.46
CA GLY A 14 9.17 -15.32 21.95
C GLY A 14 9.04 -15.26 20.43
N ASP A 15 9.77 -16.11 19.71
CA ASP A 15 9.71 -16.19 18.24
C ASP A 15 8.33 -16.68 17.79
N THR A 16 7.78 -17.65 18.52
CA THR A 16 6.45 -18.21 18.26
C THR A 16 5.36 -17.14 18.41
N TRP A 17 5.40 -16.36 19.50
CA TRP A 17 4.45 -15.27 19.71
C TRP A 17 4.57 -14.15 18.68
N SER A 18 5.81 -13.77 18.35
CA SER A 18 6.07 -12.74 17.35
C SER A 18 5.53 -13.14 15.98
N PHE A 19 5.73 -14.40 15.61
CA PHE A 19 5.22 -14.96 14.37
C PHE A 19 3.69 -15.09 14.35
N LEU A 20 3.08 -15.56 15.43
CA LEU A 20 1.62 -15.63 15.55
C LEU A 20 1.00 -14.24 15.41
N LEU A 21 1.56 -13.26 16.10
CA LEU A 21 1.11 -11.87 16.01
C LEU A 21 1.26 -11.34 14.58
N PHE A 22 2.38 -11.63 13.91
CA PHE A 22 2.59 -11.23 12.52
C PHE A 22 1.56 -11.84 11.56
N ILE A 23 1.24 -13.14 11.72
CA ILE A 23 0.19 -13.79 10.92
C ILE A 23 -1.16 -13.13 11.17
N VAL A 24 -1.56 -13.01 12.44
CA VAL A 24 -2.89 -12.48 12.80
C VAL A 24 -3.03 -11.04 12.31
N ALA A 25 -2.02 -10.21 12.53
CA ALA A 25 -2.01 -8.83 12.06
C ALA A 25 -2.07 -8.77 10.53
N GLY A 26 -1.26 -9.56 9.83
CA GLY A 26 -1.26 -9.61 8.37
C GLY A 26 -2.62 -10.00 7.79
N VAL A 27 -3.22 -11.07 8.31
CA VAL A 27 -4.56 -11.53 7.87
C VAL A 27 -5.63 -10.49 8.18
N ALA A 28 -5.58 -9.87 9.36
CA ALA A 28 -6.53 -8.81 9.72
C ALA A 28 -6.40 -7.59 8.79
N ILE A 29 -5.18 -7.16 8.47
CA ILE A 29 -4.93 -6.04 7.55
C ILE A 29 -5.44 -6.37 6.14
N ALA A 30 -5.16 -7.59 5.65
CA ALA A 30 -5.63 -8.03 4.34
C ALA A 30 -7.17 -8.09 4.27
N ALA A 31 -7.81 -8.67 5.29
CA ALA A 31 -9.27 -8.73 5.38
C ALA A 31 -9.89 -7.33 5.44
N TRP A 32 -9.33 -6.44 6.27
CA TRP A 32 -9.77 -5.05 6.37
C TRP A 32 -9.66 -4.32 5.02
N ALA A 33 -8.53 -4.47 4.31
CA ALA A 33 -8.33 -3.82 3.01
C ALA A 33 -9.40 -4.27 1.99
N VAL A 34 -9.69 -5.57 1.94
CA VAL A 34 -10.74 -6.13 1.07
C VAL A 34 -12.13 -5.61 1.45
N ILE A 35 -12.49 -5.66 2.73
CA ILE A 35 -13.81 -5.20 3.22
C ILE A 35 -14.00 -3.72 2.91
N ARG A 36 -12.98 -2.90 3.18
CA ARG A 36 -12.98 -1.46 2.88
C ARG A 36 -13.19 -1.20 1.40
N SER A 37 -12.42 -1.86 0.53
CA SER A 37 -12.52 -1.64 -0.92
C SER A 37 -13.86 -2.11 -1.48
N ILE A 38 -14.39 -3.24 -1.00
CA ILE A 38 -15.75 -3.67 -1.37
C ILE A 38 -16.78 -2.63 -0.93
N GLY A 39 -16.68 -2.10 0.29
CA GLY A 39 -17.58 -1.06 0.79
C GLY A 39 -17.58 0.19 -0.09
N ASN A 40 -16.39 0.65 -0.49
CA ASN A 40 -16.23 1.81 -1.38
C ASN A 40 -16.79 1.54 -2.79
N ILE A 41 -16.53 0.36 -3.35
CA ILE A 41 -17.07 -0.05 -4.65
C ILE A 41 -18.59 -0.09 -4.59
N VAL A 42 -19.18 -0.78 -3.60
CA VAL A 42 -20.63 -0.91 -3.45
C VAL A 42 -21.30 0.46 -3.28
N ALA A 43 -20.69 1.36 -2.51
CA ALA A 43 -21.19 2.73 -2.37
C ALA A 43 -21.18 3.51 -3.71
N ALA A 44 -20.21 3.23 -4.59
CA ALA A 44 -20.06 3.91 -5.88
C ALA A 44 -20.82 3.23 -7.05
N VAL A 45 -21.27 1.98 -6.91
CA VAL A 45 -21.95 1.22 -7.99
C VAL A 45 -23.18 1.96 -8.54
N GLY A 46 -23.94 2.62 -7.67
CA GLY A 46 -25.10 3.42 -8.09
C GLY A 46 -24.75 4.70 -8.86
N ASN A 47 -23.48 5.11 -8.85
CA ASN A 47 -22.94 6.35 -9.42
C ASN A 47 -23.77 7.59 -9.08
N ARG A 48 -24.22 7.68 -7.82
CA ARG A 48 -25.01 8.79 -7.27
C ARG A 48 -24.41 9.20 -5.95
N ASP A 49 -24.29 10.51 -5.74
CA ASP A 49 -23.78 11.11 -4.49
C ASP A 49 -22.46 10.47 -4.04
N VAL A 50 -21.53 10.33 -4.98
CA VAL A 50 -20.26 9.64 -4.75
C VAL A 50 -19.36 10.55 -3.91
N ARG A 51 -18.99 10.06 -2.72
CA ARG A 51 -18.06 10.76 -1.84
C ARG A 51 -16.63 10.56 -2.32
N VAL A 52 -15.95 11.64 -2.65
CA VAL A 52 -14.60 11.63 -3.20
C VAL A 52 -13.69 12.46 -2.31
N PRO A 53 -12.66 11.86 -1.69
CA PRO A 53 -11.59 12.62 -1.07
C PRO A 53 -10.77 13.33 -2.15
N ILE A 54 -10.49 14.60 -1.91
CA ILE A 54 -9.73 15.46 -2.82
C ILE A 54 -8.67 16.16 -1.99
N GLU A 55 -7.44 16.10 -2.47
CA GLU A 55 -6.34 16.91 -1.97
C GLU A 55 -6.26 18.20 -2.77
N PHE A 56 -6.01 19.30 -2.08
CA PHE A 56 -5.92 20.62 -2.65
C PHE A 56 -4.53 21.18 -2.34
N LEU A 57 -3.96 21.88 -3.31
CA LEU A 57 -2.67 22.56 -3.20
C LEU A 57 -2.91 24.04 -3.41
N ASP A 58 -2.32 24.87 -2.56
CA ASP A 58 -2.35 26.33 -2.64
C ASP A 58 -3.78 26.92 -2.75
N THR A 59 -4.78 26.20 -2.23
CA THR A 59 -6.19 26.59 -2.34
C THR A 59 -6.64 27.24 -1.04
N VAL A 60 -7.01 28.52 -1.10
CA VAL A 60 -7.50 29.25 0.07
C VAL A 60 -9.01 29.16 0.17
N ALA A 61 -9.52 28.73 1.33
CA ALA A 61 -10.94 28.72 1.67
C ALA A 61 -11.22 29.64 2.85
N GLN A 62 -12.46 30.08 3.00
CA GLN A 62 -12.90 30.86 4.16
C GLN A 62 -13.53 29.93 5.19
N ALA A 63 -12.98 29.88 6.39
CA ALA A 63 -13.50 29.05 7.49
C ALA A 63 -14.04 29.94 8.63
N PRO A 64 -15.20 29.61 9.23
CA PRO A 64 -15.78 30.39 10.32
C PRO A 64 -15.11 30.04 11.67
N VAL A 65 -13.80 30.28 11.76
CA VAL A 65 -12.96 29.94 12.92
C VAL A 65 -12.49 31.16 13.71
N GLY A 66 -12.86 32.36 13.28
CA GLY A 66 -12.60 33.60 14.02
C GLY A 66 -13.59 33.83 15.17
N PRO A 67 -13.36 34.87 15.99
CA PRO A 67 -14.30 35.28 17.03
C PRO A 67 -15.71 35.49 16.45
N ASP A 68 -16.73 35.03 17.18
CA ASP A 68 -18.14 35.08 16.77
C ASP A 68 -18.44 34.40 15.41
N GLY A 69 -17.59 33.46 14.98
CA GLY A 69 -17.73 32.76 13.70
C GLY A 69 -17.25 33.57 12.49
N ALA A 70 -16.45 34.63 12.71
CA ALA A 70 -15.87 35.41 11.63
C ALA A 70 -15.06 34.53 10.66
N ALA A 71 -15.17 34.84 9.36
CA ALA A 71 -14.44 34.15 8.31
C ALA A 71 -12.94 34.46 8.40
N VAL A 72 -12.14 33.39 8.44
CA VAL A 72 -10.67 33.45 8.43
C VAL A 72 -10.17 32.66 7.21
N PRO A 73 -9.24 33.22 6.42
CA PRO A 73 -8.64 32.48 5.31
C PRO A 73 -7.80 31.32 5.86
N VAL A 74 -8.05 30.12 5.34
CA VAL A 74 -7.32 28.90 5.66
C VAL A 74 -6.86 28.23 4.37
N GLU A 75 -5.74 27.54 4.43
CA GLU A 75 -5.28 26.68 3.34
C GLU A 75 -6.04 25.35 3.39
N LEU A 76 -6.72 25.02 2.31
CA LEU A 76 -7.40 23.75 2.13
C LEU A 76 -6.35 22.74 1.64
N THR A 77 -6.00 21.77 2.48
CA THR A 77 -5.09 20.66 2.12
C THR A 77 -5.85 19.42 1.66
N GLY A 78 -7.08 19.25 2.15
CA GLY A 78 -7.96 18.16 1.73
C GLY A 78 -9.41 18.39 2.12
N ALA A 79 -10.33 17.85 1.31
CA ALA A 79 -11.75 17.81 1.61
C ALA A 79 -12.39 16.53 1.06
N VAL A 80 -13.56 16.18 1.57
CA VAL A 80 -14.41 15.16 0.94
C VAL A 80 -15.57 15.87 0.27
N VAL A 81 -15.63 15.78 -1.06
CA VAL A 81 -16.75 16.33 -1.84
C VAL A 81 -17.75 15.23 -2.16
N THR A 82 -19.00 15.61 -2.37
CA THR A 82 -20.04 14.68 -2.85
C THR A 82 -20.36 15.05 -4.29
N ALA A 83 -19.93 14.23 -5.24
CA ALA A 83 -20.21 14.42 -6.65
C ALA A 83 -21.59 13.80 -6.99
N PRO A 84 -22.49 14.53 -7.67
CA PRO A 84 -23.80 13.98 -8.06
C PRO A 84 -23.67 12.69 -8.89
N SER A 85 -22.65 12.64 -9.74
CA SER A 85 -22.21 11.44 -10.44
C SER A 85 -20.75 11.61 -10.87
N LEU A 86 -20.05 10.50 -11.08
CA LEU A 86 -18.73 10.49 -11.70
C LEU A 86 -18.84 10.29 -13.22
N PRO A 87 -17.97 10.93 -14.02
CA PRO A 87 -17.75 10.54 -15.40
C PRO A 87 -17.35 9.06 -15.48
N ILE A 88 -17.77 8.36 -16.53
CA ILE A 88 -17.56 6.90 -16.68
C ILE A 88 -16.09 6.50 -16.50
N ALA A 89 -15.16 7.26 -17.06
CA ALA A 89 -13.73 7.01 -16.92
C ALA A 89 -13.26 7.10 -15.45
N SER A 90 -13.75 8.07 -14.69
CA SER A 90 -13.43 8.25 -13.27
C SER A 90 -14.11 7.21 -12.39
N LEU A 91 -15.31 6.75 -12.75
CA LEU A 91 -15.97 5.65 -12.06
C LEU A 91 -15.17 4.35 -12.23
N TRP A 92 -14.69 4.05 -13.45
CA TRP A 92 -13.79 2.91 -13.67
C TRP A 92 -12.46 3.06 -12.94
N ALA A 93 -11.90 4.28 -12.91
CA ALA A 93 -10.70 4.55 -12.12
C ALA A 93 -10.92 4.26 -10.62
N LEU A 94 -12.09 4.57 -10.06
CA LEU A 94 -12.44 4.21 -8.68
C LEU A 94 -12.38 2.69 -8.49
N PHE A 95 -13.04 1.92 -9.36
CA PHE A 95 -13.05 0.46 -9.27
C PHE A 95 -11.64 -0.15 -9.42
N LEU A 96 -10.84 0.38 -10.35
CA LEU A 96 -9.46 -0.07 -10.56
C LEU A 96 -8.55 0.31 -9.38
N GLY A 97 -8.70 1.51 -8.82
CA GLY A 97 -7.96 1.98 -7.66
C GLY A 97 -8.23 1.13 -6.42
N GLU A 98 -9.50 0.87 -6.12
CA GLU A 98 -9.92 0.02 -4.99
C GLU A 98 -9.50 -1.44 -5.20
N GLY A 99 -9.66 -1.97 -6.42
CA GLY A 99 -9.21 -3.30 -6.76
C GLY A 99 -7.69 -3.45 -6.63
N LEU A 100 -6.93 -2.46 -7.11
CA LEU A 100 -5.47 -2.44 -7.01
C LEU A 100 -5.00 -2.33 -5.56
N PHE A 101 -5.64 -1.49 -4.74
CA PHE A 101 -5.33 -1.37 -3.32
C PHE A 101 -5.49 -2.72 -2.60
N ALA A 102 -6.67 -3.34 -2.71
CA ALA A 102 -6.93 -4.62 -2.08
C ALA A 102 -5.97 -5.71 -2.59
N ALA A 103 -5.76 -5.80 -3.91
CA ALA A 103 -4.86 -6.78 -4.52
C ALA A 103 -3.41 -6.60 -4.05
N THR A 104 -2.94 -5.36 -3.97
CA THR A 104 -1.58 -5.04 -3.50
C THR A 104 -1.41 -5.51 -2.05
N VAL A 105 -2.30 -5.09 -1.15
CA VAL A 105 -2.21 -5.42 0.28
C VAL A 105 -2.26 -6.93 0.49
N VAL A 106 -3.24 -7.61 -0.11
CA VAL A 106 -3.38 -9.07 0.01
C VAL A 106 -2.14 -9.78 -0.51
N THR A 107 -1.63 -9.38 -1.68
CA THR A 107 -0.48 -10.05 -2.28
C THR A 107 0.79 -9.84 -1.44
N VAL A 108 1.04 -8.61 -0.98
CA VAL A 108 2.18 -8.32 -0.10
C VAL A 108 2.10 -9.14 1.19
N VAL A 109 0.93 -9.17 1.85
CA VAL A 109 0.73 -9.97 3.05
C VAL A 109 1.00 -11.45 2.76
N VAL A 110 0.42 -12.02 1.71
CA VAL A 110 0.61 -13.43 1.37
C VAL A 110 2.09 -13.75 1.11
N LEU A 111 2.80 -12.92 0.34
CA LEU A 111 4.21 -13.13 0.05
C LEU A 111 5.09 -13.05 1.31
N LEU A 112 4.80 -12.11 2.22
CA LEU A 112 5.50 -12.00 3.49
C LEU A 112 5.21 -13.20 4.40
N LEU A 113 3.98 -13.68 4.45
CA LEU A 113 3.63 -14.88 5.22
C LEU A 113 4.33 -16.13 4.68
N VAL A 114 4.37 -16.30 3.35
CA VAL A 114 5.11 -17.39 2.71
C VAL A 114 6.60 -17.31 3.03
N LEU A 115 7.18 -16.11 2.95
CA LEU A 115 8.58 -15.88 3.31
C LEU A 115 8.85 -16.25 4.77
N CYS A 116 8.02 -15.78 5.71
CA CYS A 116 8.20 -16.07 7.13
C CYS A 116 8.04 -17.57 7.43
N VAL A 117 7.04 -18.25 6.84
CA VAL A 117 6.89 -19.71 6.97
C VAL A 117 8.13 -20.44 6.43
N GLY A 118 8.69 -19.99 5.32
CA GLY A 118 9.92 -20.56 4.75
C GLY A 118 11.13 -20.40 5.69
N ILE A 119 11.29 -19.22 6.28
CA ILE A 119 12.35 -18.93 7.26
C ILE A 119 12.20 -19.83 8.49
N LEU A 120 10.98 -20.01 9.01
CA LEU A 120 10.72 -20.91 10.15
C LEU A 120 11.00 -22.39 9.84
N ARG A 121 10.86 -22.79 8.58
CA ARG A 121 11.24 -24.14 8.13
C ARG A 121 12.75 -24.33 7.96
N GLY A 122 13.55 -23.32 8.30
CA GLY A 122 15.02 -23.36 8.25
C GLY A 122 15.61 -22.97 6.89
N HIS A 123 14.77 -22.63 5.91
CA HIS A 123 15.25 -22.15 4.61
C HIS A 123 15.35 -20.63 4.67
N ILE A 124 16.45 -20.08 5.16
CA ILE A 124 16.54 -18.62 5.33
C ILE A 124 16.93 -17.95 4.01
N PHE A 125 18.07 -18.34 3.44
CA PHE A 125 18.58 -17.78 2.19
C PHE A 125 18.40 -18.79 1.06
N SER A 126 17.57 -18.42 0.08
CA SER A 126 17.38 -19.22 -1.13
C SER A 126 16.99 -18.30 -2.28
N ARG A 127 17.28 -18.72 -3.51
CA ARG A 127 16.83 -18.03 -4.73
C ARG A 127 15.33 -17.74 -4.72
N ARG A 128 14.51 -18.65 -4.17
CA ARG A 128 13.05 -18.46 -4.04
C ARG A 128 12.71 -17.30 -3.10
N HIS A 129 13.38 -17.22 -1.95
CA HIS A 129 13.13 -16.15 -0.97
C HIS A 129 13.60 -14.79 -1.46
N THR A 130 14.73 -14.74 -2.18
CA THR A 130 15.16 -13.52 -2.87
C THR A 130 14.08 -13.03 -3.84
N VAL A 131 13.51 -13.92 -4.65
CA VAL A 131 12.40 -13.57 -5.55
C VAL A 131 11.18 -13.06 -4.79
N LEU A 132 10.78 -13.71 -3.68
CA LEU A 132 9.65 -13.25 -2.86
C LEU A 132 9.86 -11.82 -2.33
N VAL A 133 11.06 -11.53 -1.79
CA VAL A 133 11.40 -10.21 -1.25
C VAL A 133 11.40 -9.15 -2.36
N THR A 134 12.01 -9.44 -3.52
CA THR A 134 11.97 -8.53 -4.67
C THR A 134 10.53 -8.29 -5.13
N SER A 135 9.71 -9.34 -5.21
CA SER A 135 8.30 -9.23 -5.60
C SER A 135 7.50 -8.36 -4.64
N VAL A 136 7.69 -8.51 -3.32
CA VAL A 136 7.06 -7.63 -2.32
C VAL A 136 7.39 -6.17 -2.59
N GLY A 137 8.67 -5.86 -2.82
CA GLY A 137 9.11 -4.50 -3.12
C GLY A 137 8.50 -3.93 -4.38
N VAL A 138 8.50 -4.68 -5.48
CA VAL A 138 7.90 -4.26 -6.75
C VAL A 138 6.40 -4.04 -6.61
N ILE A 139 5.68 -4.96 -5.98
CA ILE A 139 4.23 -4.85 -5.78
C ILE A 139 3.89 -3.67 -4.88
N ALA A 140 4.66 -3.45 -3.81
CA ALA A 140 4.49 -2.30 -2.94
C ALA A 140 4.67 -0.98 -3.70
N LEU A 141 5.66 -0.87 -4.58
CA LEU A 141 5.84 0.30 -5.46
C LEU A 141 4.67 0.50 -6.41
N VAL A 142 4.21 -0.58 -7.06
CA VAL A 142 3.07 -0.52 -7.98
C VAL A 142 1.82 -0.04 -7.26
N GLY A 143 1.54 -0.55 -6.05
CA GLY A 143 0.40 -0.08 -5.26
C GLY A 143 0.57 1.35 -4.76
N ALA A 144 1.75 1.71 -4.25
CA ALA A 144 2.04 3.04 -3.70
C ALA A 144 1.95 4.15 -4.76
N PHE A 145 2.25 3.85 -6.03
CA PHE A 145 2.07 4.79 -7.13
C PHE A 145 0.68 4.68 -7.76
N GLY A 146 0.25 3.46 -8.06
CA GLY A 146 -0.94 3.20 -8.87
C GLY A 146 -2.25 3.56 -8.17
N VAL A 147 -2.35 3.34 -6.85
CA VAL A 147 -3.56 3.68 -6.10
C VAL A 147 -3.79 5.20 -6.08
N PRO A 148 -2.82 6.04 -5.67
CA PRO A 148 -2.96 7.50 -5.79
C PRO A 148 -3.22 7.97 -7.22
N PHE A 149 -2.59 7.36 -8.22
CA PHE A 149 -2.84 7.69 -9.63
C PHE A 149 -4.33 7.53 -9.99
N PHE A 150 -4.95 6.40 -9.65
CA PHE A 150 -6.37 6.19 -9.89
C PHE A 150 -7.24 7.12 -9.06
N HIS A 151 -6.93 7.35 -7.79
CA HIS A 151 -7.67 8.30 -6.95
C HIS A 151 -7.62 9.72 -7.50
N ASN A 152 -6.49 10.14 -8.10
CA ASN A 152 -6.39 11.43 -8.77
C ASN A 152 -7.31 11.51 -10.00
N MET A 153 -7.47 10.42 -10.77
CA MET A 153 -8.45 10.38 -11.86
C MET A 153 -9.90 10.48 -11.34
N VAL A 154 -10.19 9.94 -10.16
CA VAL A 154 -11.50 10.07 -9.49
C VAL A 154 -11.73 11.52 -9.05
N ALA A 155 -10.77 12.11 -8.33
CA ALA A 155 -10.82 13.49 -7.86
C ALA A 155 -10.99 14.49 -9.02
N ASN A 156 -10.21 14.32 -10.08
CA ASN A 156 -10.31 15.16 -11.28
C ASN A 156 -11.68 15.02 -11.97
N GLY A 157 -12.26 13.83 -11.99
CA GLY A 157 -13.62 13.62 -12.51
C GLY A 157 -14.69 14.31 -11.68
N ALA A 158 -14.59 14.22 -10.35
CA ALA A 158 -15.50 14.87 -9.43
C ALA A 158 -15.44 16.40 -9.56
N LEU A 159 -14.23 16.97 -9.55
CA LEU A 159 -14.02 18.42 -9.72
C LEU A 159 -14.53 18.90 -11.07
N ALA A 160 -14.26 18.17 -12.16
CA ALA A 160 -14.72 18.57 -13.48
C ALA A 160 -16.25 18.69 -13.57
N TRP A 161 -16.99 17.87 -12.82
CA TRP A 161 -18.44 17.97 -12.72
C TRP A 161 -18.87 19.12 -11.81
N LEU A 162 -18.28 19.23 -10.62
CA LEU A 162 -18.65 20.25 -9.64
C LEU A 162 -18.33 21.68 -10.11
N SER A 163 -17.31 21.85 -10.94
CA SER A 163 -16.86 23.15 -11.42
C SER A 163 -17.36 23.50 -12.81
N ASP A 164 -18.27 22.74 -13.42
CA ASP A 164 -18.59 22.85 -14.85
C ASP A 164 -17.33 22.91 -15.75
N ARG A 165 -16.31 22.14 -15.39
CA ARG A 165 -14.98 22.08 -16.05
C ARG A 165 -14.15 23.38 -16.02
N THR A 166 -14.56 24.40 -15.26
CA THR A 166 -13.85 25.69 -15.15
C THR A 166 -12.69 25.70 -14.15
N TYR A 167 -12.62 24.73 -13.23
CA TYR A 167 -11.53 24.66 -12.25
C TYR A 167 -10.22 24.27 -12.93
N ASP A 168 -9.16 25.05 -12.70
CA ASP A 168 -7.83 24.76 -13.21
C ASP A 168 -7.22 23.58 -12.45
N ARG A 169 -6.91 22.53 -13.19
CA ARG A 169 -6.62 21.18 -12.67
C ARG A 169 -5.15 20.96 -12.34
N GLY A 170 -4.33 22.00 -12.49
CA GLY A 170 -2.87 21.92 -12.47
C GLY A 170 -2.25 21.49 -11.13
N LEU A 171 -3.02 21.37 -10.06
CA LEU A 171 -2.50 21.27 -8.69
C LEU A 171 -3.03 20.06 -7.89
N THR A 172 -3.68 19.05 -8.49
CA THR A 172 -4.24 17.92 -7.70
C THR A 172 -3.33 16.70 -7.59
N GLN A 173 -2.18 16.65 -8.28
CA GLN A 173 -1.32 15.47 -8.27
C GLN A 173 -0.10 15.65 -7.37
N GLN A 174 -0.21 15.24 -6.10
CA GLN A 174 0.93 15.08 -5.22
C GLN A 174 1.32 13.60 -5.16
N ILE A 175 2.37 13.23 -5.89
CA ILE A 175 3.04 11.94 -5.66
C ILE A 175 3.99 12.15 -4.50
N ASP A 176 3.83 11.37 -3.44
CA ASP A 176 4.78 11.34 -2.33
C ASP A 176 6.06 10.61 -2.77
N LEU A 177 6.93 11.36 -3.46
CA LEU A 177 8.20 10.87 -3.97
C LEU A 177 9.11 10.35 -2.83
N PRO A 178 9.22 11.01 -1.66
CA PRO A 178 9.91 10.44 -0.51
C PRO A 178 9.44 9.03 -0.13
N VAL A 179 8.13 8.77 -0.10
CA VAL A 179 7.59 7.43 0.18
C VAL A 179 8.00 6.42 -0.87
N LEU A 180 7.90 6.76 -2.17
CA LEU A 180 8.32 5.85 -3.24
C LEU A 180 9.82 5.52 -3.18
N ILE A 181 10.65 6.53 -2.90
CA ILE A 181 12.10 6.34 -2.72
C ILE A 181 12.35 5.44 -1.52
N ALA A 182 11.68 5.66 -0.38
CA ALA A 182 11.83 4.85 0.82
C ALA A 182 11.46 3.38 0.57
N ILE A 183 10.33 3.12 -0.08
CA ILE A 183 9.90 1.76 -0.46
C ILE A 183 10.93 1.12 -1.38
N GLY A 184 11.35 1.82 -2.44
CA GLY A 184 12.34 1.32 -3.38
C GLY A 184 13.69 1.02 -2.73
N PHE A 185 14.13 1.87 -1.82
CA PHE A 185 15.38 1.70 -1.07
C PHE A 185 15.31 0.49 -0.14
N VAL A 186 14.24 0.36 0.67
CA VAL A 186 14.03 -0.79 1.56
C VAL A 186 13.93 -2.10 0.76
N ALA A 187 13.21 -2.09 -0.35
CA ALA A 187 13.09 -3.23 -1.25
C ALA A 187 14.43 -3.64 -1.86
N GLY A 188 15.20 -2.66 -2.34
CA GLY A 188 16.54 -2.86 -2.90
C GLY A 188 17.49 -3.44 -1.87
N LEU A 189 17.59 -2.81 -0.69
CA LEU A 189 18.44 -3.26 0.41
C LEU A 189 18.08 -4.69 0.85
N SER A 190 16.79 -4.96 1.04
CA SER A 190 16.31 -6.29 1.43
C SER A 190 16.65 -7.33 0.36
N SER A 191 16.44 -7.01 -0.91
CA SER A 191 16.79 -7.90 -2.03
C SER A 191 18.30 -8.19 -2.08
N THR A 192 19.14 -7.18 -1.86
CA THR A 192 20.61 -7.34 -1.79
C THR A 192 21.02 -8.24 -0.63
N VAL A 193 20.45 -8.06 0.56
CA VAL A 193 20.74 -8.91 1.73
C VAL A 193 20.42 -10.37 1.44
N PHE A 194 19.25 -10.66 0.85
CA PHE A 194 18.88 -12.02 0.51
C PHE A 194 19.73 -12.62 -0.61
N ALA A 195 20.09 -11.84 -1.63
CA ALA A 195 20.96 -12.29 -2.71
C ALA A 195 22.39 -12.60 -2.25
N VAL A 196 22.96 -11.74 -1.39
CA VAL A 196 24.28 -11.96 -0.80
C VAL A 196 24.26 -13.15 0.15
N GLY A 197 23.24 -13.27 1.01
CA GLY A 197 23.07 -14.41 1.91
C GLY A 197 22.95 -15.74 1.16
N ASP A 198 22.19 -15.78 0.06
CA ASP A 198 22.02 -16.95 -0.79
C ASP A 198 23.34 -17.35 -1.47
N ARG A 199 24.17 -16.38 -1.87
CA ARG A 199 25.52 -16.66 -2.39
C ARG A 199 26.44 -17.22 -1.30
N LEU A 200 26.50 -16.58 -0.12
CA LEU A 200 27.35 -17.00 0.98
C LEU A 200 26.99 -18.42 1.48
N GLN A 201 25.70 -18.75 1.50
CA GLN A 201 25.24 -20.09 1.87
C GLN A 201 25.75 -21.14 0.88
N ARG A 202 25.66 -20.90 -0.43
CA ARG A 202 26.20 -21.82 -1.45
C ARG A 202 27.70 -21.97 -1.38
N ASP A 203 28.43 -20.87 -1.18
CA ASP A 203 29.89 -20.88 -1.08
C ASP A 203 30.33 -21.71 0.15
N THR A 204 29.56 -21.70 1.23
CA THR A 204 29.83 -22.51 2.44
C THR A 204 29.49 -23.98 2.22
N GLU A 205 28.36 -24.28 1.57
CA GLU A 205 27.93 -25.65 1.26
C GLU A 205 28.85 -26.34 0.23
N GLY A 206 29.50 -25.58 -0.66
CA GLY A 206 30.47 -26.10 -1.64
C GLY A 206 31.89 -26.33 -1.11
N LEU A 207 32.18 -25.97 0.15
CA LEU A 207 33.47 -26.19 0.82
C LEU A 207 33.50 -27.48 1.68
N VAL A 208 32.40 -28.24 1.71
CA VAL A 208 32.23 -29.47 2.51
C VAL A 208 32.33 -30.71 1.63
#